data_AF-M7MQG8-F1
#
_entry.id   AF-M7MQG8-F1
#
_cell.length_a   1.000
_cell.length_b   1.000
_cell.length_c   1.000
_cell.angle_alpha   90.00
_cell.angle_beta   90.00
_cell.angle_gamma   90.00
#
_symmetry.space_group_name_H-M   'P 1'
#
loop_
_entity.id
_entity.type
_entity.pdbx_description
1 polymer ?
#
loop_
_entity_poly.entity_id
_entity_poly.type
_entity_poly.pdbx_seq_one_letter_code
_entity_poly.pdbx_strand_id
1 'polypeptide(L)' 'MRLEDVADELNVNLPQVRSLVRSGDLPAIKIGGRGVWRVERSELEAYIQRQYTAARESIDAGAAEKDEA' A
#
# COMPACT_ATOMS: atom_id res chain seq x y z
N MET A 1 -10.90 -8.46 -1.14
CA MET A 1 -11.07 -7.76 0.14
C MET A 1 -11.71 -6.40 -0.09
N ARG A 2 -12.51 -5.88 0.86
CA ARG A 2 -13.06 -4.52 0.79
C ARG A 2 -12.02 -3.52 1.27
N LEU A 3 -12.21 -2.23 0.96
CA LEU A 3 -11.25 -1.20 1.37
C LEU A 3 -11.22 -1.00 2.89
N GLU A 4 -12.36 -1.23 3.56
CA GLU A 4 -12.47 -1.23 5.01
C GLU A 4 -11.61 -2.35 5.63
N ASP A 5 -11.73 -3.56 5.09
CA ASP A 5 -10.94 -4.71 5.57
C ASP A 5 -9.42 -4.48 5.38
N VAL A 6 -9.03 -3.82 4.28
CA VAL A 6 -7.63 -3.44 4.03
C VAL A 6 -7.15 -2.37 5.00
N ALA A 7 -8.00 -1.39 5.34
CA ALA A 7 -7.67 -0.34 6.29
C ALA A 7 -7.42 -0.94 7.69
N ASP A 8 -8.27 -1.88 8.10
CA ASP A 8 -8.10 -2.62 9.34
C ASP A 8 -6.82 -3.47 9.34
N GLU A 9 -6.55 -4.21 8.25
CA GLU A 9 -5.37 -5.09 8.14
C GLU A 9 -4.04 -4.31 8.17
N LEU A 10 -4.00 -3.14 7.51
CA LEU A 10 -2.82 -2.26 7.52
C LEU A 10 -2.77 -1.32 8.74
N ASN A 11 -3.79 -1.34 9.60
CA ASN A 11 -3.95 -0.42 10.73
C ASN A 11 -3.83 1.07 10.32
N VAL A 12 -4.53 1.44 9.25
CA VAL A 12 -4.60 2.81 8.71
C VAL A 12 -6.05 3.25 8.54
N ASN A 13 -6.27 4.53 8.26
CA ASN A 13 -7.62 5.02 7.99
C ASN A 13 -8.08 4.72 6.54
N LEU A 14 -9.39 4.58 6.35
CA LEU A 14 -9.99 4.30 5.04
C LEU A 14 -9.70 5.37 3.96
N PRO A 15 -9.68 6.69 4.26
CA PRO A 15 -9.25 7.70 3.29
C PRO A 15 -7.86 7.45 2.70
N GLN A 16 -6.91 6.99 3.51
CA GLN A 16 -5.55 6.64 3.06
C GLN A 16 -5.59 5.47 2.06
N VAL A 17 -6.31 4.39 2.37
CA VAL A 17 -6.48 3.25 1.44
C VAL A 17 -7.14 3.70 0.13
N ARG A 18 -8.16 4.57 0.20
CA ARG A 18 -8.79 5.14 -1.01
C ARG A 18 -7.83 5.97 -1.83
N SER A 19 -6.89 6.66 -1.20
CA SER A 19 -5.85 7.42 -1.89
C SER A 19 -4.92 6.49 -2.66
N LEU A 20 -4.45 5.40 -2.03
CA LEU A 20 -3.58 4.39 -2.66
C LEU A 20 -4.25 3.73 -3.88
N VAL A 21 -5.55 3.44 -3.79
CA VAL A 21 -6.31 2.91 -4.92
C VAL A 21 -6.47 3.94 -6.04
N ARG A 22 -6.63 5.22 -5.70
CA ARG A 22 -6.78 6.29 -6.69
C ARG A 22 -5.46 6.63 -7.39
N SER A 23 -4.34 6.59 -6.67
CA SER A 23 -3.01 6.77 -7.24
C SER A 23 -2.56 5.55 -8.07
N GLY A 24 -3.13 4.38 -7.79
CA GLY A 24 -2.75 3.11 -8.42
C GLY A 24 -1.65 2.37 -7.67
N ASP A 25 -1.16 2.91 -6.56
CA ASP A 25 -0.13 2.27 -5.72
C ASP A 25 -0.62 0.95 -5.12
N LEU A 26 -1.92 0.89 -4.82
CA LEU A 26 -2.62 -0.33 -4.42
C LEU A 26 -3.63 -0.73 -5.50
N PRO A 27 -3.31 -1.73 -6.34
CA PRO A 27 -4.22 -2.22 -7.37
C PRO A 27 -5.54 -2.71 -6.80
N ALA A 28 -6.63 -2.25 -7.39
CA ALA A 28 -7.99 -2.66 -7.04
C ALA A 28 -8.88 -2.67 -8.28
N ILE A 29 -9.93 -3.49 -8.23
CA ILE A 29 -10.93 -3.60 -9.28
C ILE A 29 -12.30 -3.13 -8.78
N LYS A 30 -13.11 -2.56 -9.67
CA LYS A 30 -14.52 -2.26 -9.38
C LYS A 30 -15.39 -3.45 -9.78
N ILE A 31 -16.17 -3.96 -8.84
CA ILE A 31 -17.08 -5.08 -9.05
C ILE A 31 -18.54 -4.63 -8.95
N GLY A 32 -19.33 -5.07 -9.94
CA GLY A 32 -20.78 -4.92 -10.00
C GLY A 32 -21.27 -3.51 -10.38
N GLY A 33 -22.57 -3.40 -10.66
CA GLY A 33 -23.21 -2.15 -11.13
C GLY A 33 -23.19 -0.99 -10.13
N ARG A 34 -22.85 -1.23 -8.86
CA ARG A 34 -22.66 -0.19 -7.82
C ARG A 34 -21.21 0.27 -7.68
N GLY A 35 -20.28 -0.29 -8.46
CA GLY A 35 -18.89 0.18 -8.51
C GLY A 35 -18.09 -0.04 -7.23
N VAL A 36 -18.27 -1.18 -6.56
CA VAL A 36 -17.61 -1.45 -5.28
C VAL A 36 -16.15 -1.87 -5.53
N TRP A 37 -15.21 -1.20 -4.88
CA TRP A 37 -13.80 -1.56 -4.97
C TRP A 37 -13.47 -2.86 -4.25
N ARG A 38 -12.59 -3.66 -4.85
CA ARG A 38 -12.06 -4.91 -4.31
C ARG A 38 -10.56 -4.97 -4.56
N VAL A 39 -9.82 -5.25 -3.50
CA VAL A 39 -8.38 -5.51 -3.55
C VAL A 39 -8.18 -7.02 -3.48
N GLU A 40 -7.38 -7.60 -4.37
CA GLU A 40 -6.98 -9.00 -4.26
C GLU A 40 -5.97 -9.16 -3.11
N ARG A 41 -6.00 -10.29 -2.40
CA ARG A 41 -5.07 -10.52 -1.28
C ARG A 41 -3.61 -10.47 -1.73
N SER A 42 -3.30 -11.11 -2.86
CA SER A 42 -1.97 -11.12 -3.47
C SER A 42 -1.47 -9.71 -3.80
N GLU A 43 -2.35 -8.83 -4.27
CA GLU A 43 -2.00 -7.43 -4.57
C GLU A 43 -1.72 -6.61 -3.30
N LEU A 44 -2.46 -6.85 -2.21
CA LEU A 44 -2.17 -6.27 -0.92
C LEU A 44 -0.81 -6.75 -0.38
N GLU A 45 -0.56 -8.05 -0.43
CA GLU A 45 0.72 -8.65 -0.04
C GLU A 45 1.88 -8.08 -0.87
N ALA A 46 1.72 -7.98 -2.19
CA ALA A 46 2.72 -7.39 -3.08
C ALA A 46 2.97 -5.91 -2.78
N TYR A 47 1.92 -5.13 -2.45
CA TYR A 47 2.07 -3.75 -1.99
C TYR A 47 2.92 -3.68 -0.73
N ILE A 48 2.62 -4.50 0.27
CA ILE A 48 3.38 -4.56 1.53
C ILE A 48 4.87 -4.87 1.25
N GLN A 49 5.16 -5.84 0.37
CA GLN A 49 6.54 -6.15 0.00
C GLN A 49 7.25 -4.95 -0.66
N ARG A 50 6.60 -4.25 -1.59
CA ARG A 50 7.16 -3.02 -2.19
C ARG A 50 7.46 -1.95 -1.13
N GLN A 51 6.58 -1.77 -0.15
CA GLN A 51 6.81 -0.81 0.94
C GLN A 51 8.00 -1.21 1.82
N TYR A 52 8.18 -2.50 2.12
CA TYR A 52 9.37 -2.97 2.85
C TYR A 52 10.67 -2.74 2.07
N THR A 53 10.68 -3.01 0.76
CA THR A 53 11.84 -2.73 -0.09
C THR A 53 12.19 -1.24 -0.08
N ALA A 54 11.21 -0.36 -0.32
CA ALA A 54 11.41 1.09 -0.31
C ALA A 54 11.89 1.62 1.05
N ALA A 55 11.35 1.08 2.15
CA ALA A 55 11.78 1.44 3.50
C ALA A 55 13.24 1.03 3.76
N ARG A 56 13.63 -0.17 3.31
CA ARG A 56 15.01 -0.65 3.44
C ARG A 56 15.99 0.21 2.64
N GLU A 57 15.66 0.51 1.38
CA GLU A 57 16.48 1.38 0.53
C GLU A 57 16.65 2.77 1.16
N SER A 58 15.60 3.31 1.76
CA SER A 58 15.64 4.62 2.44
C SER A 58 16.52 4.60 3.70
N ILE A 59 16.50 3.50 4.46
CA ILE A 59 17.36 3.33 5.63
C ILE A 59 18.82 3.18 5.21
N ASP A 60 19.09 2.37 4.19
CA ASP A 60 20.45 2.13 3.68
C ASP A 60 21.05 3.43 3.10
N ALA A 61 20.25 4.22 2.36
CA ALA A 61 20.66 5.55 1.89
C ALA A 61 20.95 6.52 3.04
N GLY A 62 20.08 6.57 4.06
CA GLY A 62 20.28 7.41 5.23
C GLY A 62 21.42 6.95 6.15
N ALA A 63 21.84 5.69 6.07
CA ALA A 63 23.04 5.18 6.74
C ALA A 63 24.32 5.57 5.99
N ALA A 64 24.33 5.46 4.66
CA ALA A 64 25.46 5.87 3.82
C ALA A 64 25.76 7.38 3.97
N GLU A 65 24.75 8.24 4.01
CA GLU A 65 24.90 9.68 4.25
C GLU A 65 25.48 10.01 5.64
N LYS A 66 25.28 9.13 6.63
CA LYS A 66 25.84 9.32 7.99
C LYS A 66 27.27 8.80 8.14
N ASP A 67 27.67 7.82 7.34
CA ASP A 67 29.04 7.28 7.35
C ASP A 67 30.02 8.21 6.61
N GLU A 68 29.54 9.06 5.70
CA GLU A 68 30.35 10.09 5.01
C GLU A 68 30.45 11.44 5.75
N ALA A 69 29.76 11.62 6.88
CA ALA A 69 29.64 12.89 7.61
C ALA A 69 30.54 12.99 8.85
#